data_AF-A0A445E6V6-F1
#
_entry.id   AF-A0A445E6V6-F1
#
_cell.length_a   1.000
_cell.length_b   1.000
_cell.length_c   1.000
_cell.angle_alpha   90.00
_cell.angle_beta   90.00
_cell.angle_gamma   90.00
#
_symmetry.space_group_name_H-M   'P 1'
#
loop_
_entity.id
_entity.type
_entity.pdbx_description
1 polymer ?
#
loop_
_entity_poly.entity_id
_entity_poly.type
_entity_poly.pdbx_seq_one_letter_code
_entity_poly.pdbx_strand_id
1 'polypeptide(L)'
;MANKEALVLLLDVGPSMHSVIPVIEKLCSMLVQKKLIYNRHDKVGVVLFGTKETYNELTLELGGYRHVVVLKNLKDVDGDMVEALQKLPRGTKDGDCIHRAIGFILLKLLLVQCYVFLVATD
;
A
#
# COMPACT_ATOMS: atom_id res chain seq x y z
N MET A 1 24.87 8.63 -10.62
CA MET A 1 24.10 8.06 -9.48
C MET A 1 22.76 7.64 -10.03
N ALA A 2 22.41 6.35 -9.96
CA ALA A 2 21.05 5.93 -10.31
C ALA A 2 20.08 6.55 -9.30
N ASN A 3 19.02 7.18 -9.80
CA ASN A 3 18.01 7.80 -8.95
C ASN A 3 17.28 6.68 -8.19
N LYS A 4 17.37 6.65 -6.85
CA LYS A 4 16.65 5.67 -6.04
C LYS A 4 15.22 6.11 -5.90
N GLU A 5 14.28 5.28 -6.35
CA GLU A 5 12.86 5.58 -6.22
C GLU A 5 12.26 4.92 -4.98
N ALA A 6 11.25 5.58 -4.42
CA ALA A 6 10.40 5.00 -3.39
C ALA A 6 8.94 5.00 -3.89
N LEU A 7 8.30 3.84 -3.78
CA LEU A 7 6.94 3.58 -4.22
C LEU A 7 6.11 3.12 -3.01
N VAL A 8 4.94 3.72 -2.80
CA VAL A 8 3.98 3.23 -1.81
C VAL A 8 2.70 2.82 -2.52
N LEU A 9 2.31 1.56 -2.33
CA LEU A 9 1.04 1.00 -2.80
C LEU A 9 -0.02 1.18 -1.73
N LEU A 10 -1.05 1.95 -2.07
CA LEU A 10 -2.23 2.18 -1.23
C LEU A 10 -3.38 1.39 -1.84
N LEU A 11 -3.80 0.32 -1.15
CA LEU A 11 -4.75 -0.65 -1.69
C LEU A 11 -6.01 -0.73 -0.83
N ASP A 12 -7.17 -0.54 -1.43
CA ASP A 12 -8.44 -0.82 -0.77
C ASP A 12 -8.81 -2.30 -0.91
N VAL A 13 -9.01 -2.95 0.24
CA VAL A 13 -9.44 -4.36 0.32
C VAL A 13 -10.83 -4.50 0.93
N GLY A 14 -11.58 -3.40 1.07
CA GLY A 14 -12.95 -3.40 1.58
C GLY A 14 -13.93 -4.21 0.71
N PRO A 15 -15.14 -4.51 1.22
CA PRO A 15 -16.13 -5.36 0.54
C PRO A 15 -16.47 -4.94 -0.90
N SER A 16 -16.53 -3.63 -1.18
CA SER A 16 -16.80 -3.09 -2.52
C SER A 16 -15.73 -3.48 -3.54
N MET A 17 -14.49 -3.71 -3.11
CA MET A 17 -13.34 -3.99 -3.98
C MET A 17 -13.07 -5.48 -4.20
N HIS A 18 -13.80 -6.39 -3.52
CA HIS A 18 -13.50 -7.83 -3.56
C HIS A 18 -13.52 -8.42 -4.97
N SER A 19 -14.38 -7.91 -5.86
CA SER A 19 -14.46 -8.36 -7.26
C SER A 19 -13.21 -8.02 -8.07
N VAL A 20 -12.50 -6.93 -7.72
CA VAL A 20 -11.32 -6.45 -8.44
C VAL A 20 -10.00 -6.82 -7.75
N ILE A 21 -10.02 -7.26 -6.48
CA ILE A 21 -8.81 -7.71 -5.75
C ILE A 21 -7.96 -8.69 -6.57
N PRO A 22 -8.49 -9.73 -7.25
CA PRO A 22 -7.65 -10.64 -8.04
C PRO A 22 -6.86 -9.94 -9.16
N VAL A 23 -7.44 -8.88 -9.74
CA VAL A 23 -6.78 -8.06 -10.76
C VAL A 23 -5.69 -7.20 -10.12
N ILE A 24 -5.96 -6.62 -8.94
CA ILE A 24 -5.01 -5.82 -8.17
C ILE A 24 -3.82 -6.67 -7.71
N GLU A 25 -4.06 -7.89 -7.20
CA GLU A 25 -3.05 -8.86 -6.80
C GLU A 25 -2.08 -9.12 -7.96
N LYS A 26 -2.62 -9.40 -9.16
CA LYS A 26 -1.83 -9.64 -10.37
C LYS A 26 -1.04 -8.40 -10.81
N LEU A 27 -1.68 -7.23 -10.90
CA LEU A 27 -1.02 -6.00 -11.36
C LEU A 27 0.10 -5.55 -10.42
N CYS A 28 -0.17 -5.54 -9.11
CA CYS A 28 0.80 -5.11 -8.11
C CYS A 28 1.96 -6.10 -8.01
N SER A 29 1.69 -7.41 -8.02
CA SER A 29 2.77 -8.42 -7.99
C SER A 29 3.65 -8.34 -9.25
N MET A 30 3.08 -8.16 -10.44
CA MET A 30 3.85 -7.95 -11.67
C MET A 30 4.70 -6.67 -11.62
N LEU A 31 4.15 -5.57 -11.09
CA LEU A 31 4.90 -4.31 -10.92
C LEU A 31 6.11 -4.49 -10.01
N VAL A 32 5.92 -5.13 -8.85
CA VAL A 32 7.00 -5.37 -7.88
C VAL A 32 8.00 -6.40 -8.40
N GLN A 33 7.56 -7.44 -9.11
CA GLN A 33 8.46 -8.38 -9.80
C GLN A 33 9.34 -7.66 -10.82
N LYS A 34 8.79 -6.75 -11.61
CA LYS A 34 9.57 -5.94 -12.56
C LYS A 34 10.61 -5.09 -11.82
N LYS A 35 10.23 -4.44 -10.71
CA LYS A 35 11.19 -3.70 -9.88
C LYS A 35 12.26 -4.59 -9.26
N LEU A 36 11.92 -5.81 -8.82
CA LEU A 36 12.89 -6.77 -8.28
C LEU A 36 13.99 -7.12 -9.30
N ILE A 37 13.64 -7.23 -10.59
CA ILE A 37 14.57 -7.58 -11.68
C ILE A 37 15.43 -6.39 -12.10
N TYR A 38 14.82 -5.22 -12.31
CA TYR A 38 15.50 -4.07 -12.92
C TYR A 38 15.99 -3.02 -11.92
N ASN A 39 15.29 -2.86 -10.79
CA ASN A 39 15.49 -1.80 -9.81
C ASN A 39 15.44 -2.32 -8.36
N ARG A 40 16.21 -3.36 -8.04
CA ARG A 40 16.11 -4.06 -6.73
C ARG A 40 16.35 -3.16 -5.50
N HIS A 41 17.04 -2.03 -5.69
CA HIS A 41 17.31 -1.04 -4.63
C HIS A 41 16.27 0.07 -4.53
N ASP A 42 15.21 0.04 -5.36
CA ASP A 42 14.03 0.86 -5.12
C ASP A 42 13.38 0.43 -3.80
N LYS A 43 12.79 1.38 -3.09
CA LYS A 43 12.02 1.08 -1.89
C LYS A 43 10.56 0.93 -2.22
N VAL A 44 9.90 -0.07 -1.66
CA VAL A 44 8.47 -0.27 -1.82
C VAL A 44 7.81 -0.50 -0.47
N GLY A 45 6.63 0.09 -0.27
CA GLY A 45 5.78 -0.10 0.90
C GLY A 45 4.35 -0.44 0.47
N VAL A 46 3.61 -1.15 1.32
CA VAL A 46 2.23 -1.57 1.05
C VAL A 46 1.35 -1.24 2.26
N VAL A 47 0.28 -0.49 2.01
CA VAL A 47 -0.73 -0.12 3.00
C VAL A 47 -2.10 -0.56 2.50
N LEU A 48 -2.87 -1.19 3.38
CA LEU A 48 -4.21 -1.70 3.11
C LEU A 48 -5.27 -0.88 3.84
N PHE A 49 -6.37 -0.60 3.15
CA PHE A 49 -7.58 0.03 3.68
C PHE A 49 -8.74 -0.97 3.69
N GLY A 50 -9.72 -0.78 4.58
CA GLY A 50 -10.90 -1.65 4.68
C GLY A 50 -10.65 -2.96 5.45
N THR A 51 -9.52 -3.06 6.15
CA THR A 51 -9.22 -4.20 7.03
C THR A 51 -10.07 -4.16 8.30
N LYS A 52 -10.30 -5.32 8.95
CA LYS A 52 -11.01 -5.33 10.23
C LYS A 52 -10.15 -4.67 11.31
N GLU A 53 -8.87 -4.99 11.29
CA GLU A 53 -7.86 -4.55 12.23
C GLU A 53 -7.39 -3.12 11.93
N THR A 54 -6.56 -2.58 12.80
CA THR A 54 -5.89 -1.30 12.56
C THR A 54 -4.48 -1.42 13.11
N TYR A 55 -3.50 -1.40 12.21
CA TYR A 55 -2.09 -1.52 12.54
C TYR A 55 -1.31 -0.47 11.76
N ASN A 56 -1.40 0.75 12.26
CA ASN A 56 -0.62 1.88 11.81
C ASN A 56 -0.33 2.78 13.02
N GLU A 57 0.86 3.39 13.04
CA GLU A 57 1.32 4.24 14.15
C GLU A 57 0.44 5.50 14.32
N LEU A 58 -0.19 5.97 13.24
CA LEU A 58 -1.01 7.18 13.23
C LEU A 58 -2.32 7.02 14.01
N THR A 59 -2.92 5.82 14.03
CA THR A 59 -4.10 5.56 14.87
C THR A 59 -3.80 5.72 16.35
N LEU A 60 -2.61 5.31 16.78
CA LEU A 60 -2.19 5.41 18.18
C LEU A 60 -1.94 6.86 18.59
N GLU A 61 -1.39 7.68 17.68
CA GLU A 61 -1.02 9.07 17.96
C GLU A 61 -2.18 10.07 17.80
N LEU A 62 -3.07 9.84 16.81
CA LEU A 62 -4.05 10.84 16.38
C LEU A 62 -5.51 10.39 16.50
N GLY A 63 -5.77 9.16 16.97
CA GLY A 63 -7.12 8.63 17.20
C GLY A 63 -7.96 8.40 15.94
N GLY A 64 -7.35 8.41 14.75
CA GLY A 64 -8.00 8.21 13.44
C GLY A 64 -7.44 7.01 12.66
N TYR A 65 -7.65 6.98 11.33
CA TYR A 65 -7.05 5.97 10.43
C TYR A 65 -7.44 4.53 10.78
N ARG A 66 -8.71 4.31 11.15
CA ARG A 66 -9.20 2.97 11.45
C ARG A 66 -9.33 2.16 10.17
N HIS A 67 -9.25 0.84 10.33
CA HIS A 67 -9.33 -0.12 9.23
C HIS A 67 -8.15 -0.03 8.25
N VAL A 68 -7.04 0.57 8.69
CA VAL A 68 -5.80 0.73 7.94
C VAL A 68 -4.66 -0.09 8.54
N VAL A 69 -3.98 -0.88 7.71
CA VAL A 69 -2.85 -1.74 8.11
C VAL A 69 -1.68 -1.49 7.18
N VAL A 70 -0.49 -1.26 7.75
CA VAL A 70 0.77 -1.30 6.99
C VAL A 70 1.17 -2.76 6.82
N LEU A 71 0.88 -3.34 5.64
CA LEU A 71 1.20 -4.74 5.35
C LEU A 71 2.71 -4.95 5.19
N LYS A 72 3.40 -4.02 4.52
CA LYS A 72 4.85 -4.00 4.37
C LYS A 72 5.37 -2.59 4.57
N ASN A 73 6.28 -2.43 5.52
CA ASN A 73 7.03 -1.18 5.71
C ASN A 73 7.87 -0.87 4.46
N LEU A 74 8.19 0.41 4.26
CA LEU A 74 9.00 0.88 3.15
C LEU A 74 10.43 0.29 3.25
N LYS A 75 10.75 -0.67 2.39
CA LYS A 75 12.05 -1.37 2.34
C LYS A 75 12.47 -1.66 0.89
N ASP A 76 13.73 -2.04 0.68
CA ASP A 76 14.22 -2.49 -0.63
C ASP A 76 13.38 -3.68 -1.13
N VAL A 77 13.17 -3.76 -2.45
CA VAL A 77 12.32 -4.80 -3.05
C VAL A 77 12.89 -6.20 -2.83
N ASP A 78 12.05 -7.11 -2.32
CA ASP A 78 12.36 -8.53 -2.11
C ASP A 78 11.22 -9.46 -2.56
N GLY A 79 11.47 -10.77 -2.51
CA GLY A 79 10.48 -11.79 -2.89
C GLY A 79 9.28 -11.86 -1.94
N ASP A 80 9.50 -11.63 -0.65
CA ASP A 80 8.45 -11.58 0.38
C ASP A 80 7.38 -10.51 0.06
N MET A 81 7.79 -9.39 -0.54
CA MET A 81 6.85 -8.38 -1.00
C MET A 81 5.99 -8.83 -2.19
N VAL A 82 6.57 -9.58 -3.12
CA VAL A 82 5.83 -10.16 -4.24
C VAL A 82 4.79 -11.15 -3.73
N GLU A 83 5.18 -12.04 -2.81
CA GLU A 83 4.29 -13.03 -2.21
C GLU A 83 3.13 -12.36 -1.44
N ALA A 84 3.41 -11.30 -0.69
CA ALA A 84 2.39 -10.55 0.04
C ALA A 84 1.33 -9.93 -0.90
N LEU A 85 1.73 -9.47 -2.09
CA LEU A 85 0.82 -8.89 -3.09
C LEU A 85 0.04 -9.93 -3.88
N GLN A 86 0.48 -11.19 -3.91
CA GLN A 86 -0.25 -12.28 -4.57
C GLN A 86 -1.46 -12.79 -3.76
N LYS A 87 -1.51 -12.48 -2.46
CA LYS A 87 -2.55 -12.95 -1.54
C LYS A 87 -3.01 -11.83 -0.62
N LEU A 88 -3.67 -10.83 -1.21
CA LEU A 88 -4.22 -9.72 -0.45
C LEU A 88 -5.39 -10.21 0.42
N PRO A 89 -5.51 -9.76 1.69
CA PRO A 89 -6.64 -10.12 2.51
C PRO A 89 -7.92 -9.51 1.95
N ARG A 90 -9.06 -10.17 2.18
CA ARG A 90 -10.38 -9.62 1.88
C ARG A 90 -10.87 -8.92 3.15
N GLY A 91 -10.82 -7.61 3.15
CA GLY A 91 -11.29 -6.76 4.24
C GLY A 91 -12.79 -6.90 4.47
N THR A 92 -13.26 -6.53 5.66
CA THR A 92 -14.67 -6.65 6.08
C THR A 92 -15.29 -5.32 6.51
N LYS A 93 -14.52 -4.24 6.38
CA LYS A 93 -14.91 -2.90 6.77
C LYS A 93 -14.68 -1.98 5.59
N ASP A 94 -15.45 -0.91 5.54
CA ASP A 94 -15.13 0.19 4.65
C ASP A 94 -13.99 0.98 5.33
N GLY A 95 -12.90 1.21 4.60
CA GLY A 95 -11.77 1.96 5.13
C GLY A 95 -12.18 3.41 5.40
N ASP A 96 -11.62 4.02 6.45
CA ASP A 96 -11.77 5.48 6.61
C ASP A 96 -11.26 6.18 5.34
N CYS A 97 -12.06 7.11 4.82
CA CYS A 97 -11.99 7.60 3.46
C CYS A 97 -10.55 7.89 3.00
N ILE A 98 -10.17 7.30 1.87
CA ILE A 98 -8.90 7.49 1.16
C ILE A 98 -8.49 8.99 1.11
N HIS A 99 -9.45 9.90 0.99
CA HIS A 99 -9.24 11.35 1.03
C HIS A 99 -8.54 11.88 2.30
N ARG A 100 -8.86 11.35 3.49
CA ARG A 100 -8.24 11.75 4.76
C ARG A 100 -6.88 11.07 4.97
N ALA A 101 -6.72 9.90 4.36
CA ALA A 101 -5.47 9.15 4.37
C ALA A 101 -4.41 9.73 3.41
N ILE A 102 -4.81 10.06 2.19
CA ILE A 102 -3.96 10.69 1.18
C ILE A 102 -3.34 11.97 1.74
N GLY A 103 -4.10 12.86 2.38
CA GLY A 103 -3.55 14.14 2.87
C GLY A 103 -2.33 13.99 3.80
N PHE A 104 -2.37 13.04 4.74
CA PHE A 104 -1.27 12.84 5.70
C PHE A 104 -0.22 11.84 5.23
N ILE A 105 -0.60 10.80 4.48
CA ILE A 105 0.35 9.86 3.87
C ILE A 105 1.19 10.61 2.82
N LEU A 106 0.58 11.46 2.01
CA LEU A 106 1.26 12.34 1.07
C LEU A 106 2.13 13.36 1.82
N LEU A 107 1.69 13.93 2.95
CA LEU A 107 2.50 14.85 3.77
C LEU A 107 3.73 14.17 4.41
N LYS A 108 3.61 12.94 4.93
CA LYS A 108 4.76 12.13 5.42
C LYS A 108 5.68 11.68 4.27
N LEU A 109 5.14 11.37 3.09
CA LEU A 109 5.91 10.90 1.91
C LEU A 109 6.53 12.05 1.08
N LEU A 110 5.97 13.25 1.12
CA LEU A 110 6.53 14.47 0.49
C LEU A 110 7.88 14.86 1.11
N LEU A 111 8.15 14.45 2.35
CA LEU A 111 9.47 14.56 2.96
C LEU A 111 10.50 13.55 2.40
N VAL A 112 10.07 12.54 1.62
CA VAL A 112 10.90 11.38 1.20
C VAL A 112 11.02 11.25 -0.34
N GLN A 113 10.51 12.18 -1.16
CA GLN A 113 10.53 12.09 -2.64
C GLN A 113 10.00 10.72 -3.17
N CYS A 114 8.77 10.35 -2.82
CA CYS A 114 8.15 9.09 -3.25
C CYS A 114 7.09 9.29 -4.34
N TYR A 115 6.98 8.34 -5.29
CA TYR A 115 5.82 8.20 -6.17
C TYR A 115 4.72 7.41 -5.47
N VAL A 116 3.49 7.92 -5.46
CA VAL A 116 2.33 7.22 -4.90
C VAL A 116 1.51 6.63 -6.05
N PHE A 117 1.31 5.31 -6.03
CA PHE A 117 0.39 4.64 -6.95
C PHE A 117 -0.87 4.26 -6.17
N LEU A 118 -1.95 5.00 -6.43
CA LEU A 118 -3.26 4.79 -5.81
C LEU A 118 -4.09 3.91 -6.73
N VAL A 119 -4.57 2.77 -6.26
CA VAL A 119 -5.63 2.01 -6.94
C VAL A 119 -6.89 2.17 -6.09
N ALA A 120 -7.71 3.15 -6.48
CA ALA A 120 -9.04 3.38 -5.94
C ALA A 120 -9.99 3.47 -7.13
N THR A 121 -11.08 2.70 -7.14
CA THR A 121 -12.17 2.87 -8.10
C THR A 121 -13.47 2.95 -7.33
N ASP A 122 -14.26 3.95 -7.71
CA ASP A 122 -15.50 4.50 -7.14
C ASP A 122 -16.38 3.59 -6.27
#